data_AF-A0A501Q5J3-F1
#
_entry.id   AF-A0A501Q5J3-F1
#
_cell.length_a   1.000
_cell.length_b   1.000
_cell.length_c   1.000
_cell.angle_alpha   90.00
_cell.angle_beta   90.00
_cell.angle_gamma   90.00
#
_symmetry.space_group_name_H-M   'P 1'
#
loop_
_entity.id
_entity.type
_entity.pdbx_description
1 polymer ?
#
loop_
_entity_poly.entity_id
_entity_poly.type
_entity_poly.pdbx_seq_one_letter_code
_entity_poly.pdbx_strand_id
1 'polypeptide(L)'
;MKKKYLIIALLSLQSLHCQIPLGLGTSSSETLSSNWKYKLTSFSYDNEIANLKGESFVSYNNFKSGEIYKINRSFDLWEGEPLFVAISNDGRKIIYIKDRAYYGGEEHKNVTVYLDGKLTKAYTTEEFINCDRQREKCEMFSENRDQLFKPSGGTFLEYKDRVTDQNKFLIKNYVFNKNDTIYITDARKKVTLFDLNNISIIQSKIDFDSLYPKIKNIQAIQSRISYYEYPFKYVSDIENIQNNEKLSQAISVLSNLKFISSNSQEYYKFRLHKIELTGYMNRNGKFEIDSISADLIFDQQKIINYIDNTTFKTDFIPAGLDKIYVRTFFGGYRSFDEKIAEKETIRIKEKEEEEYKKRLTLDKIDNFYIPKNLYECNTELDKILDLESKNMLAETEERESIQHHFGLGMWIRNNWGLHGGSRLLKYFHDRSTKKKRFNSSETISDIIIEQYIKWLKGDKTAWEKWEKQNPVKRNKSQ
;
A
#
# COMPACT_ATOMS: atom_id res chain seq x y z
N MET A 1 22.49 54.56 43.36
CA MET A 1 22.58 53.09 43.43
C MET A 1 21.61 52.48 42.44
N LYS A 2 22.12 51.76 41.43
CA LYS A 2 21.34 50.96 40.48
C LYS A 2 21.05 49.59 41.11
N LYS A 3 19.85 49.05 40.92
CA LYS A 3 19.67 47.62 40.59
C LYS A 3 18.39 47.44 39.77
N LYS A 4 18.59 46.91 38.57
CA LYS A 4 17.61 46.63 37.52
C LYS A 4 16.75 45.43 37.92
N TYR A 5 15.44 45.52 37.73
CA TYR A 5 14.57 44.34 37.68
C TYR A 5 14.64 43.74 36.28
N LEU A 6 15.06 42.48 36.20
CA LEU A 6 15.10 41.70 34.98
C LEU A 6 13.77 40.95 34.88
N ILE A 7 12.90 41.38 33.96
CA ILE A 7 11.70 40.64 33.56
C ILE A 7 12.17 39.56 32.58
N ILE A 8 12.25 38.31 33.05
CA ILE A 8 12.39 37.15 32.15
C ILE A 8 10.98 36.67 31.84
N ALA A 9 10.51 37.00 30.64
CA ALA A 9 9.38 36.33 30.02
C ALA A 9 9.80 34.86 29.75
N LEU A 10 9.31 33.93 30.56
CA LEU A 10 9.36 32.51 30.22
C LEU A 10 8.32 32.29 29.11
N LEU A 11 8.82 32.29 27.88
CA LEU A 11 8.16 31.70 26.72
C LEU A 11 7.77 30.27 27.10
N SER A 12 6.47 30.04 27.26
CA SER A 12 5.89 28.70 27.23
C SER A 12 6.13 28.14 25.83
N LEU A 13 7.24 27.44 25.65
CA LEU A 13 7.39 26.44 24.59
C LEU A 13 6.37 25.35 24.91
N GLN A 14 5.14 25.54 24.40
CA GLN A 14 4.24 24.45 24.14
C GLN A 14 4.97 23.55 23.16
N SER A 15 5.60 22.50 23.68
CA SER A 15 6.02 21.37 22.87
C SER A 15 4.75 20.79 22.25
N LEU A 16 4.52 21.16 20.99
CA LEU A 16 3.60 20.50 20.10
C LEU A 16 3.97 19.02 20.10
N HIS A 17 3.15 18.22 20.77
CA HIS A 17 3.20 16.79 20.68
C HIS A 17 2.64 16.42 19.32
N CYS A 18 3.53 16.21 18.34
CA CYS A 18 3.13 15.56 17.10
C CYS A 18 3.01 14.07 17.39
N GLN A 19 1.78 13.60 17.59
CA GLN A 19 1.44 12.24 17.18
C GLN A 19 1.73 12.18 15.69
N ILE A 20 2.83 11.55 15.26
CA ILE A 20 3.14 11.40 13.84
C ILE A 20 1.96 10.63 13.22
N PRO A 21 1.13 11.28 12.39
CA PRO A 21 0.16 10.55 11.61
C PRO A 21 0.96 9.82 10.55
N LEU A 22 0.78 8.51 10.42
CA LEU A 22 0.99 7.86 9.14
C LEU A 22 0.27 8.70 8.07
N GLY A 23 1.05 9.29 7.16
CA GLY A 23 0.56 9.91 5.93
C GLY A 23 0.20 11.40 6.02
N LEU A 24 1.21 12.27 5.97
CA LEU A 24 1.08 13.67 5.52
C LEU A 24 2.33 14.21 4.78
N GLY A 25 3.33 13.37 4.55
CA GLY A 25 4.62 13.77 3.98
C GLY A 25 5.28 12.62 3.22
N THR A 26 6.45 12.89 2.65
CA THR A 26 7.31 11.88 2.04
C THR A 26 8.64 11.80 2.79
N SER A 27 9.47 10.82 2.45
CA SER A 27 10.72 10.53 3.17
C SER A 27 11.93 10.59 2.24
N SER A 28 13.07 11.02 2.79
CA SER A 28 14.37 10.67 2.24
C SER A 28 15.16 9.83 3.24
N SER A 29 16.11 9.05 2.73
CA SER A 29 17.01 8.26 3.55
C SER A 29 18.46 8.41 3.11
N GLU A 30 19.37 8.35 4.08
CA GLU A 30 20.81 8.25 3.87
C GLU A 30 21.34 6.96 4.48
N THR A 31 21.96 6.13 3.66
CA THR A 31 22.54 4.84 4.06
C THR A 31 24.01 4.81 3.73
N LEU A 32 24.85 4.48 4.71
CA LEU A 32 26.30 4.45 4.57
C LEU A 32 26.80 3.02 4.36
N SER A 33 27.82 2.87 3.51
CA SER A 33 28.57 1.62 3.38
C SER A 33 29.29 1.28 4.69
N SER A 34 29.57 0.00 4.96
CA SER A 34 30.23 -0.44 6.21
C SER A 34 31.60 0.21 6.43
N ASN A 35 32.32 0.53 5.34
CA ASN A 35 33.62 1.21 5.37
C ASN A 35 33.54 2.74 5.36
N TRP A 36 32.34 3.31 5.45
CA TRP A 36 32.07 4.76 5.48
C TRP A 36 32.55 5.56 4.26
N LYS A 37 32.91 4.89 3.15
CA LYS A 37 33.39 5.58 1.93
C LYS A 37 32.25 6.03 1.01
N TYR A 38 31.16 5.28 0.97
CA TYR A 38 30.04 5.50 0.08
C TYR A 38 28.75 5.77 0.84
N LYS A 39 27.88 6.57 0.20
CA LYS A 39 26.56 6.93 0.70
C LYS A 39 25.53 6.72 -0.40
N LEU A 40 24.43 6.06 -0.05
CA LEU A 40 23.20 6.01 -0.82
C LEU A 40 22.24 7.03 -0.22
N THR A 41 21.81 8.01 -1.02
CA THR A 41 20.72 8.93 -0.67
C THR A 41 19.51 8.58 -1.52
N SER A 42 18.36 8.35 -0.91
CA SER A 42 17.11 7.98 -1.59
C SER A 42 16.03 8.99 -1.26
N PHE A 43 15.29 9.46 -2.25
CA PHE A 43 14.15 10.37 -2.12
C PHE A 43 12.90 9.68 -2.64
N SER A 44 11.88 9.58 -1.79
CA SER A 44 10.53 9.23 -2.23
C SER A 44 9.81 10.48 -2.71
N TYR A 45 8.96 10.33 -3.72
CA TYR A 45 8.19 11.44 -4.29
C TYR A 45 6.69 11.38 -3.96
N ASP A 46 6.23 10.31 -3.32
CA ASP A 46 4.89 10.24 -2.74
C ASP A 46 4.92 9.73 -1.28
N ASN A 47 3.73 9.52 -0.73
CA ASN A 47 3.53 9.00 0.63
C ASN A 47 3.19 7.51 0.63
N GLU A 48 3.32 6.82 -0.50
CA GLU A 48 3.11 5.38 -0.55
C GLU A 48 4.41 4.64 -0.23
N ILE A 49 4.29 3.51 0.44
CA ILE A 49 5.44 2.79 0.98
C ILE A 49 5.90 1.72 0.00
N ALA A 50 7.22 1.62 -0.16
CA ALA A 50 7.91 0.56 -0.89
C ALA A 50 7.52 0.47 -2.38
N ASN A 51 7.25 1.62 -3.00
CA ASN A 51 7.03 1.72 -4.44
C ASN A 51 8.34 2.07 -5.18
N LEU A 52 8.24 2.46 -6.45
CA LEU A 52 9.40 2.86 -7.27
C LEU A 52 9.43 4.37 -7.53
N LYS A 53 8.51 5.15 -6.97
CA LYS A 53 8.30 6.57 -7.29
C LYS A 53 9.26 7.42 -6.46
N GLY A 54 10.44 7.60 -7.01
CA GLY A 54 11.52 8.29 -6.33
C GLY A 54 12.81 8.24 -7.11
N GLU A 55 13.86 8.79 -6.53
CA GLU A 55 15.20 8.75 -7.09
C GLU A 55 16.22 8.46 -6.00
N SER A 56 17.23 7.68 -6.36
CA SER A 56 18.33 7.37 -5.46
C SER A 56 19.66 7.66 -6.12
N PHE A 57 20.60 8.13 -5.32
CA PHE A 57 21.91 8.59 -5.74
C PHE A 57 22.97 7.93 -4.89
N VAL A 58 24.01 7.42 -5.55
CA VAL A 58 25.21 6.96 -4.86
C VAL A 58 26.30 8.01 -4.99
N SER A 59 26.93 8.33 -3.86
CA SER A 59 27.97 9.35 -3.76
C SER A 59 29.09 8.92 -2.82
N TYR A 60 30.22 9.63 -2.86
CA TYR A 60 31.25 9.52 -1.84
C TYR A 60 30.82 10.25 -0.56
N ASN A 61 31.05 9.65 0.61
CA ASN A 61 30.64 10.22 1.88
C ASN A 61 31.46 11.49 2.27
N ASN A 62 32.74 11.54 1.88
CA ASN A 62 33.70 12.53 2.40
C ASN A 62 34.09 13.65 1.43
N PHE A 63 33.44 13.78 0.26
CA PHE A 63 33.85 14.76 -0.74
C PHE A 63 32.68 15.62 -1.23
N LYS A 64 32.95 16.91 -1.45
CA LYS A 64 32.10 17.85 -2.21
C LYS A 64 31.91 17.45 -3.69
N SER A 65 32.20 16.20 -4.06
CA SER A 65 32.27 15.75 -5.46
C SER A 65 31.24 14.68 -5.75
N GLY A 66 30.29 15.04 -6.63
CA GLY A 66 29.72 14.20 -7.68
C GLY A 66 28.92 12.96 -7.27
N GLU A 67 27.70 12.89 -7.77
CA GLU A 67 26.97 11.63 -7.91
C GLU A 67 27.81 10.64 -8.74
N ILE A 68 28.00 9.42 -8.25
CA ILE A 68 28.66 8.32 -8.97
C ILE A 68 27.69 7.75 -10.00
N TYR A 69 26.45 7.46 -9.57
CA TYR A 69 25.35 7.04 -10.43
C TYR A 69 24.00 7.30 -9.77
N LYS A 70 22.97 7.33 -10.62
CA LYS A 70 21.57 7.52 -10.26
C LYS A 70 20.76 6.24 -10.53
N ILE A 71 19.70 6.07 -9.75
CA ILE A 71 18.72 5.00 -9.89
C ILE A 71 17.34 5.65 -9.89
N ASN A 72 16.52 5.35 -10.90
CA ASN A 72 15.19 5.92 -11.07
C ASN A 72 14.15 5.22 -10.19
N ARG A 73 14.46 5.07 -8.90
CA ARG A 73 13.54 4.64 -7.85
C ARG A 73 13.97 5.13 -6.48
N SER A 74 13.04 5.20 -5.54
CA SER A 74 13.35 5.29 -4.11
C SER A 74 13.59 3.91 -3.50
N PHE A 75 14.44 3.85 -2.49
CA PHE A 75 14.45 2.79 -1.47
C PHE A 75 13.80 3.35 -0.21
N ASP A 76 12.47 3.27 -0.17
CA ASP A 76 11.69 3.86 0.92
C ASP A 76 12.08 3.23 2.25
N LEU A 77 12.33 4.08 3.25
CA LEU A 77 12.54 3.70 4.64
C LEU A 77 11.65 4.57 5.51
N TRP A 78 10.96 3.93 6.44
CA TRP A 78 10.09 4.57 7.41
C TRP A 78 10.40 4.00 8.78
N GLU A 79 10.44 4.88 9.78
CA GLU A 79 10.73 4.47 11.14
C GLU A 79 9.66 3.51 11.65
N GLY A 80 10.09 2.34 12.10
CA GLY A 80 9.17 1.29 12.53
C GLY A 80 8.43 0.61 11.37
N GLU A 81 8.86 0.72 10.12
CA GLU A 81 8.43 -0.18 9.07
C GLU A 81 9.49 -1.27 8.82
N PRO A 82 9.09 -2.50 8.47
CA PRO A 82 10.00 -3.60 8.18
C PRO A 82 10.65 -3.43 6.81
N LEU A 83 11.57 -2.47 6.71
CA LEU A 83 12.28 -2.10 5.50
C LEU A 83 13.77 -1.95 5.83
N PHE A 84 14.63 -2.49 4.97
CA PHE A 84 16.07 -2.39 5.13
C PHE A 84 16.75 -2.17 3.79
N VAL A 85 17.77 -1.31 3.78
CA VAL A 85 18.62 -1.07 2.62
C VAL A 85 20.08 -1.08 3.04
N ALA A 86 20.95 -1.59 2.19
CA ALA A 86 22.39 -1.52 2.37
C ALA A 86 23.11 -1.27 1.05
N ILE A 87 24.25 -0.59 1.13
CA ILE A 87 25.19 -0.36 0.02
C ILE A 87 26.52 -1.04 0.32
N SER A 88 27.15 -1.62 -0.71
CA SER A 88 28.44 -2.31 -0.60
C SER A 88 29.60 -1.35 -0.35
N ASN A 89 30.70 -1.89 0.16
CA ASN A 89 31.94 -1.15 0.42
C ASN A 89 32.66 -0.64 -0.83
N ASP A 90 32.31 -1.12 -2.02
CA ASP A 90 32.76 -0.56 -3.31
C ASP A 90 31.77 0.46 -3.90
N GLY A 91 30.62 0.67 -3.24
CA GLY A 91 29.55 1.59 -3.66
C GLY A 91 28.72 1.10 -4.86
N ARG A 92 29.02 -0.07 -5.43
CA ARG A 92 28.41 -0.52 -6.69
C ARG A 92 27.15 -1.35 -6.51
N LYS A 93 26.98 -2.00 -5.36
CA LYS A 93 25.83 -2.88 -5.09
C LYS A 93 24.94 -2.29 -4.02
N ILE A 94 23.64 -2.44 -4.22
CA ILE A 94 22.61 -2.06 -3.25
C ILE A 94 21.67 -3.23 -3.09
N ILE A 95 21.31 -3.56 -1.86
CA ILE A 95 20.25 -4.51 -1.54
C ILE A 95 19.14 -3.80 -0.79
N TYR A 96 17.90 -4.05 -1.19
CA TYR A 96 16.70 -3.56 -0.54
C TYR A 96 15.81 -4.73 -0.16
N ILE A 97 15.34 -4.74 1.09
CA ILE A 97 14.69 -5.87 1.74
C ILE A 97 13.44 -5.38 2.43
N LYS A 98 12.33 -6.05 2.15
CA LYS A 98 10.99 -5.73 2.64
C LYS A 98 10.34 -7.01 3.16
N ASP A 99 9.61 -6.91 4.27
CA ASP A 99 8.84 -8.05 4.77
C ASP A 99 7.68 -8.42 3.84
N ARG A 100 7.05 -7.42 3.20
CA ARG A 100 5.92 -7.61 2.30
C ARG A 100 6.18 -7.04 0.91
N ALA A 101 5.62 -7.71 -0.09
CA ALA A 101 5.51 -7.18 -1.45
C ALA A 101 4.17 -6.46 -1.58
N TYR A 102 4.21 -5.13 -1.77
CA TYR A 102 3.01 -4.28 -1.85
C TYR A 102 2.46 -4.19 -3.28
N TYR A 103 3.30 -4.43 -4.28
CA TYR A 103 2.96 -4.35 -5.69
C TYR A 103 3.51 -5.57 -6.44
N GLY A 104 2.97 -5.86 -7.62
CA GLY A 104 3.45 -6.94 -8.48
C GLY A 104 4.67 -6.54 -9.30
N GLY A 105 5.44 -7.53 -9.77
CA GLY A 105 6.61 -7.34 -10.65
C GLY A 105 7.96 -7.62 -9.96
N GLU A 106 9.00 -7.86 -10.77
CA GLU A 106 10.32 -8.28 -10.27
C GLU A 106 10.96 -7.26 -9.32
N GLU A 107 10.89 -5.96 -9.61
CA GLU A 107 11.43 -4.90 -8.74
C GLU A 107 10.65 -4.68 -7.43
N HIS A 108 9.46 -5.26 -7.34
CA HIS A 108 8.61 -5.18 -6.16
C HIS A 108 8.70 -6.41 -5.25
N LYS A 109 9.40 -7.47 -5.66
CA LYS A 109 9.72 -8.63 -4.81
C LYS A 109 10.39 -8.21 -3.49
N ASN A 110 10.29 -9.08 -2.49
CA ASN A 110 10.72 -8.82 -1.11
C ASN A 110 12.18 -8.40 -1.01
N VAL A 111 13.07 -9.04 -1.77
CA VAL A 111 14.48 -8.68 -1.83
C VAL A 111 14.85 -8.30 -3.25
N THR A 112 15.44 -7.13 -3.43
CA THR A 112 15.98 -6.69 -4.72
C THR A 112 17.42 -6.24 -4.57
N VAL A 113 18.26 -6.64 -5.52
CA VAL A 113 19.69 -6.32 -5.54
C VAL A 113 20.05 -5.65 -6.86
N TYR A 114 20.70 -4.51 -6.76
CA TYR A 114 21.11 -3.66 -7.86
C TYR A 114 22.64 -3.67 -7.98
N LEU A 115 23.14 -3.62 -9.21
CA LEU A 115 24.56 -3.42 -9.55
C LEU A 115 24.65 -2.22 -10.50
N ASP A 116 25.42 -1.21 -10.13
CA ASP A 116 25.60 0.04 -10.89
C ASP A 116 24.25 0.64 -11.34
N GLY A 117 23.28 0.63 -10.42
CA GLY A 117 21.93 1.17 -10.61
C GLY A 117 20.96 0.29 -11.41
N LYS A 118 21.36 -0.93 -11.81
CA LYS A 118 20.47 -1.86 -12.54
C LYS A 118 20.08 -3.05 -11.68
N LEU A 119 18.79 -3.39 -11.67
CA LEU A 119 18.32 -4.61 -11.01
C LEU A 119 19.04 -5.84 -11.59
N THR A 120 19.62 -6.65 -10.73
CA THR A 120 20.40 -7.84 -11.11
C THR A 120 19.83 -9.12 -10.51
N LYS A 121 19.31 -9.06 -9.29
CA LYS A 121 18.62 -10.18 -8.63
C LYS A 121 17.39 -9.70 -7.89
N ALA A 122 16.38 -10.55 -7.84
CA ALA A 122 15.19 -10.35 -7.04
C ALA A 122 14.75 -11.70 -6.46
N TYR A 123 14.28 -11.70 -5.22
CA TYR A 123 13.85 -12.90 -4.49
C TYR A 123 12.53 -12.66 -3.79
N THR A 124 11.64 -13.65 -3.80
CA THR A 124 10.53 -13.74 -2.85
C THR A 124 11.06 -14.02 -1.44
N THR A 125 10.22 -13.90 -0.43
CA THR A 125 10.57 -14.29 0.94
C THR A 125 11.01 -15.75 0.98
N GLU A 126 10.22 -16.65 0.41
CA GLU A 126 10.46 -18.10 0.40
C GLU A 126 11.79 -18.46 -0.26
N GLU A 127 12.10 -17.83 -1.39
CA GLU A 127 13.37 -18.01 -2.10
C GLU A 127 14.55 -17.53 -1.26
N PHE A 128 14.43 -16.37 -0.62
CA PHE A 128 15.53 -15.74 0.09
C PHE A 128 15.85 -16.43 1.42
N ILE A 129 14.85 -16.66 2.25
CA ILE A 129 15.03 -17.30 3.57
C ILE A 129 14.91 -18.82 3.52
N ASN A 130 14.73 -19.42 2.33
CA ASN A 130 14.53 -20.84 2.13
C ASN A 130 13.40 -21.36 3.03
N CYS A 131 12.16 -20.95 2.76
CA CYS A 131 11.02 -21.26 3.61
C CYS A 131 9.88 -21.88 2.80
N ASP A 132 9.27 -22.93 3.33
CA ASP A 132 8.11 -23.57 2.73
C ASP A 132 6.82 -23.09 3.42
N ARG A 133 6.09 -22.17 2.77
CA ARG A 133 4.83 -21.62 3.31
C ARG A 133 3.73 -22.66 3.56
N GLN A 134 3.83 -23.86 2.97
CA GLN A 134 2.89 -24.94 3.26
C GLN A 134 3.22 -25.68 4.57
N ARG A 135 4.37 -25.40 5.20
CA ARG A 135 4.85 -26.13 6.38
C ARG A 135 5.37 -25.23 7.49
N GLU A 136 5.79 -24.01 7.16
CA GLU A 136 6.53 -23.11 8.03
C GLU A 136 5.95 -21.70 7.95
N LYS A 137 6.09 -20.92 9.03
CA LYS A 137 5.74 -19.49 9.05
C LYS A 137 6.82 -18.68 8.32
N CYS A 138 6.53 -18.20 7.11
CA CYS A 138 7.51 -17.52 6.25
C CYS A 138 7.35 -15.99 6.22
N GLU A 139 7.80 -15.35 7.30
CA GLU A 139 7.95 -13.87 7.39
C GLU A 139 9.44 -13.50 7.37
N MET A 140 9.80 -12.41 6.69
CA MET A 140 11.21 -12.04 6.44
C MET A 140 11.94 -11.64 7.72
N PHE A 141 11.25 -10.98 8.66
CA PHE A 141 11.87 -10.40 9.84
C PHE A 141 11.26 -10.89 11.16
N SER A 142 12.14 -11.21 12.11
CA SER A 142 11.79 -11.49 13.51
C SER A 142 11.61 -10.19 14.29
N GLU A 143 10.54 -9.44 14.00
CA GLU A 143 10.36 -8.10 14.57
C GLU A 143 10.18 -8.10 16.10
N ASN A 144 9.65 -9.19 16.69
CA ASN A 144 9.42 -9.37 18.14
C ASN A 144 8.80 -8.13 18.84
N ARG A 145 7.96 -7.36 18.13
CA ARG A 145 7.35 -6.11 18.66
C ARG A 145 6.33 -6.36 19.75
N ASP A 146 5.80 -7.57 19.84
CA ASP A 146 4.97 -8.04 20.93
C ASP A 146 5.67 -7.95 22.29
N GLN A 147 7.01 -7.84 22.32
CA GLN A 147 7.81 -7.65 23.52
C GLN A 147 7.95 -6.18 23.95
N LEU A 148 7.41 -5.25 23.18
CA LEU A 148 7.38 -3.82 23.47
C LEU A 148 5.98 -3.41 23.96
N PHE A 149 5.91 -2.39 24.79
CA PHE A 149 4.66 -1.73 25.17
C PHE A 149 4.85 -0.21 25.19
N LYS A 150 3.76 0.52 25.02
CA LYS A 150 3.75 1.99 25.16
C LYS A 150 3.15 2.34 26.52
N PRO A 151 3.91 2.89 27.47
CA PRO A 151 3.35 3.33 28.75
C PRO A 151 2.35 4.48 28.53
N SER A 152 1.36 4.57 29.42
CA SER A 152 0.34 5.62 29.36
C SER A 152 1.01 7.00 29.50
N GLY A 153 0.84 7.86 28.49
CA GLY A 153 1.49 9.17 28.43
C GLY A 153 2.95 9.16 27.96
N GLY A 154 3.52 7.99 27.66
CA GLY A 154 4.87 7.85 27.12
C GLY A 154 4.95 8.16 25.63
N THR A 155 6.05 8.79 25.21
CA THR A 155 6.35 9.08 23.80
C THR A 155 7.09 7.95 23.09
N PHE A 156 7.72 7.04 23.83
CA PHE A 156 8.53 5.95 23.30
C PHE A 156 8.01 4.57 23.71
N LEU A 157 8.37 3.54 22.93
CA LEU A 157 8.13 2.15 23.28
C LEU A 157 9.16 1.68 24.31
N GLU A 158 8.70 1.00 25.34
CA GLU A 158 9.51 0.38 26.38
C GLU A 158 9.46 -1.16 26.27
N TYR A 159 10.51 -1.83 26.74
CA TYR A 159 10.52 -3.28 26.81
C TYR A 159 9.58 -3.75 27.92
N LYS A 160 8.78 -4.78 27.66
CA LYS A 160 8.01 -5.49 28.70
C LYS A 160 8.97 -6.05 29.77
N ASP A 161 8.45 -6.27 30.98
CA ASP A 161 9.24 -6.89 32.05
C ASP A 161 9.79 -8.26 31.59
N ARG A 162 11.08 -8.51 31.85
CA ARG A 162 11.81 -9.78 31.58
C ARG A 162 12.23 -10.05 30.12
N VAL A 163 12.32 -9.05 29.24
CA VAL A 163 12.91 -9.25 27.90
C VAL A 163 14.41 -9.58 28.00
N THR A 164 14.81 -10.72 27.42
CA THR A 164 16.21 -11.17 27.39
C THR A 164 17.08 -10.27 26.50
N ASP A 165 18.39 -10.22 26.76
CA ASP A 165 19.32 -9.42 25.94
C ASP A 165 19.41 -9.92 24.48
N GLN A 166 19.14 -11.20 24.25
CA GLN A 166 18.95 -11.78 22.91
C GLN A 166 17.76 -11.15 22.18
N ASN A 167 16.61 -11.07 22.83
CA ASN A 167 15.41 -10.47 22.25
C ASN A 167 15.60 -8.95 22.05
N LYS A 168 16.25 -8.25 22.99
CA LYS A 168 16.60 -6.83 22.81
C LYS A 168 17.49 -6.61 21.60
N PHE A 169 18.47 -7.51 21.37
CA PHE A 169 19.32 -7.47 20.19
C PHE A 169 18.51 -7.66 18.91
N LEU A 170 17.63 -8.67 18.86
CA LEU A 170 16.79 -8.96 17.69
C LEU A 170 15.84 -7.80 17.35
N ILE A 171 15.17 -7.22 18.34
CA ILE A 171 14.26 -6.08 18.14
C ILE A 171 14.98 -4.91 17.43
N LYS A 172 16.27 -4.72 17.69
CA LYS A 172 17.09 -3.65 17.08
C LYS A 172 17.85 -4.06 15.83
N ASN A 173 18.15 -5.36 15.66
CA ASN A 173 19.10 -5.86 14.67
C ASN A 173 18.61 -7.17 14.02
N TYR A 174 17.31 -7.31 13.76
CA TYR A 174 16.77 -8.45 13.02
C TYR A 174 17.32 -8.50 11.59
N VAL A 175 17.77 -7.36 11.06
CA VAL A 175 18.56 -7.25 9.83
C VAL A 175 19.68 -6.22 10.00
N PHE A 176 20.87 -6.52 9.49
CA PHE A 176 21.99 -5.58 9.46
C PHE A 176 23.05 -5.97 8.42
N ASN A 177 23.85 -4.98 7.99
CA ASN A 177 25.05 -5.17 7.17
C ASN A 177 26.30 -5.12 8.04
N LYS A 178 27.19 -6.11 7.90
CA LYS A 178 28.55 -6.08 8.45
C LYS A 178 29.53 -6.49 7.36
N ASN A 179 30.32 -5.53 6.88
CA ASN A 179 31.36 -5.74 5.88
C ASN A 179 30.84 -6.48 4.65
N ASP A 180 29.74 -5.98 4.07
CA ASP A 180 29.05 -6.53 2.90
C ASP A 180 28.41 -7.90 3.10
N THR A 181 28.40 -8.43 4.33
CA THR A 181 27.57 -9.57 4.70
C THR A 181 26.29 -9.07 5.35
N ILE A 182 25.15 -9.34 4.74
CA ILE A 182 23.83 -9.07 5.30
C ILE A 182 23.42 -10.26 6.16
N TYR A 183 23.00 -9.96 7.38
CA TYR A 183 22.43 -10.91 8.33
C TYR A 183 20.94 -10.62 8.42
N ILE A 184 20.10 -11.63 8.21
CA ILE A 184 18.64 -11.51 8.36
C ILE A 184 18.14 -12.62 9.26
N THR A 185 17.45 -12.29 10.33
CA THR A 185 16.75 -13.24 11.19
C THR A 185 15.26 -13.22 10.89
N ASP A 186 14.74 -14.35 10.41
CA ASP A 186 13.33 -14.54 10.06
C ASP A 186 12.44 -14.87 11.28
N ALA A 187 11.12 -14.91 11.09
CA ALA A 187 10.18 -15.20 12.18
C ALA A 187 10.35 -16.59 12.82
N ARG A 188 11.03 -17.52 12.17
CA ARG A 188 11.38 -18.84 12.72
C ARG A 188 12.63 -18.80 13.60
N LYS A 189 13.18 -17.60 13.85
CA LYS A 189 14.50 -17.36 14.48
C LYS A 189 15.63 -18.06 13.73
N LYS A 190 15.52 -18.14 12.41
CA LYS A 190 16.58 -18.65 11.54
C LYS A 190 17.27 -17.49 10.81
N VAL A 191 18.59 -17.60 10.69
CA VAL A 191 19.43 -16.58 10.07
C VAL A 191 19.78 -16.99 8.64
N THR A 192 19.62 -16.05 7.73
CA THR A 192 20.14 -16.09 6.36
C THR A 192 21.27 -15.08 6.21
N LEU A 193 22.38 -15.54 5.64
CA LEU A 193 23.57 -14.74 5.34
C LEU A 193 23.64 -14.50 3.83
N PHE A 194 23.73 -13.23 3.43
CA PHE A 194 23.85 -12.84 2.03
C PHE A 194 25.13 -12.03 1.82
N ASP A 195 25.93 -12.46 0.85
CA ASP A 195 27.13 -11.75 0.40
C ASP A 195 26.72 -10.70 -0.63
N LEU A 196 26.79 -9.43 -0.26
CA LEU A 196 26.47 -8.31 -1.14
C LEU A 196 27.52 -8.10 -2.23
N ASN A 197 28.78 -8.46 -1.98
CA ASN A 197 29.86 -8.34 -2.98
C ASN A 197 29.69 -9.38 -4.10
N ASN A 198 29.38 -10.62 -3.73
CA ASN A 198 29.18 -11.71 -4.69
C ASN A 198 27.72 -11.85 -5.15
N ILE A 199 26.78 -11.07 -4.59
CA ILE A 199 25.35 -11.10 -4.88
C ILE A 199 24.81 -12.54 -4.75
N SER A 200 25.08 -13.18 -3.62
CA SER A 200 24.71 -14.57 -3.40
C SER A 200 24.37 -14.88 -1.94
N ILE A 201 23.46 -15.84 -1.74
CA ILE A 201 23.17 -16.39 -0.43
C ILE A 201 24.34 -17.31 -0.03
N ILE A 202 25.02 -16.99 1.07
CA ILE A 202 26.12 -17.80 1.60
C ILE A 202 25.54 -19.05 2.28
N GLN A 203 24.56 -18.84 3.15
CA GLN A 203 23.93 -19.90 3.94
C GLN A 203 22.58 -19.41 4.48
N SER A 204 21.62 -20.32 4.60
CA SER A 204 20.30 -20.09 5.19
C SER A 204 20.00 -21.10 6.29
N LYS A 205 18.90 -20.89 7.03
CA LYS A 205 18.42 -21.77 8.10
C LYS A 205 19.39 -21.94 9.28
N ILE A 206 20.29 -20.98 9.51
CA ILE A 206 21.20 -21.04 10.66
C ILE A 206 20.42 -20.73 11.93
N ASP A 207 20.65 -21.47 13.01
CA ASP A 207 19.98 -21.16 14.27
C ASP A 207 20.51 -19.85 14.87
N PHE A 208 19.63 -18.88 15.15
CA PHE A 208 20.03 -17.60 15.72
C PHE A 208 20.80 -17.75 17.03
N ASP A 209 20.40 -18.68 17.90
CA ASP A 209 21.03 -18.86 19.21
C ASP A 209 22.49 -19.31 19.07
N SER A 210 22.81 -20.03 18.00
CA SER A 210 24.19 -20.44 17.68
C SER A 210 25.07 -19.29 17.20
N LEU A 211 24.47 -18.26 16.58
CA LEU A 211 25.18 -17.08 16.05
C LEU A 211 25.28 -15.94 17.06
N TYR A 212 24.27 -15.78 17.92
CA TYR A 212 24.14 -14.67 18.85
C TYR A 212 25.44 -14.34 19.63
N PRO A 213 26.17 -15.30 20.23
CA PRO A 213 27.40 -15.00 20.96
C PRO A 213 28.46 -14.28 20.13
N LYS A 214 28.47 -14.49 18.81
CA LYS A 214 29.42 -13.89 17.85
C LYS A 214 29.00 -12.50 17.37
N ILE A 215 27.71 -12.18 17.46
CA ILE A 215 27.12 -10.96 16.89
C ILE A 215 26.57 -9.99 17.95
N LYS A 216 26.44 -10.41 19.22
CA LYS A 216 25.83 -9.62 20.31
C LYS A 216 26.43 -8.23 20.54
N ASN A 217 27.68 -8.02 20.14
CA ASN A 217 28.40 -6.75 20.32
C ASN A 217 28.47 -5.91 19.01
N ILE A 218 27.77 -6.33 17.95
CA ILE A 218 27.73 -5.56 16.71
C ILE A 218 26.88 -4.31 16.93
N GLN A 219 27.41 -3.17 16.51
CA GLN A 219 26.66 -1.95 16.34
C GLN A 219 26.30 -1.81 14.87
N ALA A 220 25.07 -2.15 14.51
CA ALA A 220 24.59 -1.99 13.13
C ALA A 220 24.55 -0.51 12.76
N ILE A 221 25.04 -0.18 11.57
CA ILE A 221 24.88 1.16 11.00
C ILE A 221 23.43 1.25 10.52
N GLN A 222 22.67 2.14 11.14
CA GLN A 222 21.29 2.42 10.74
C GLN A 222 21.25 3.58 9.75
N SER A 223 20.34 3.49 8.79
CA SER A 223 20.05 4.58 7.86
C SER A 223 19.47 5.77 8.62
N ARG A 224 19.81 6.98 8.19
CA ARG A 224 19.18 8.21 8.68
C ARG A 224 17.98 8.50 7.81
N ILE A 225 16.82 8.75 8.42
CA ILE A 225 15.58 9.06 7.71
C ILE A 225 15.23 10.52 8.00
N SER A 226 14.85 11.25 6.95
CA SER A 226 14.31 12.61 7.04
C SER A 226 12.91 12.63 6.45
N TYR A 227 12.01 13.37 7.09
CA TYR A 227 10.62 13.49 6.64
C TYR A 227 10.34 14.90 6.14
N TYR A 228 9.57 14.99 5.06
CA TYR A 228 9.14 16.24 4.45
C TYR A 228 7.62 16.30 4.48
N GLU A 229 7.07 17.19 5.31
CA GLU A 229 5.63 17.40 5.38
C GLU A 229 5.13 18.09 4.11
N TYR A 230 4.04 17.59 3.53
CA TYR A 230 3.36 18.29 2.46
C TYR A 230 2.64 19.52 3.02
N PRO A 231 2.75 20.69 2.36
CA PRO A 231 1.97 21.87 2.72
C PRO A 231 0.46 21.63 2.69
N PHE A 232 0.02 20.68 1.86
CA PHE A 232 -1.38 20.27 1.76
C PHE A 232 -1.49 18.75 1.79
N LYS A 233 -2.50 18.25 2.52
CA LYS A 233 -2.77 16.81 2.60
C LYS A 233 -3.08 16.18 1.25
N TYR A 234 -3.75 16.93 0.37
CA TYR A 234 -4.15 16.49 -0.96
C TYR A 234 -4.02 17.65 -1.95
N VAL A 235 -3.45 17.39 -3.12
CA VAL A 235 -3.50 18.29 -4.28
C VAL A 235 -4.71 17.88 -5.12
N SER A 236 -5.83 18.57 -4.95
CA SER A 236 -7.08 18.23 -5.66
C SER A 236 -7.10 18.72 -7.11
N ASP A 237 -6.27 19.69 -7.44
CA ASP A 237 -6.14 20.30 -8.76
C ASP A 237 -4.81 21.07 -8.84
N ILE A 238 -4.32 21.36 -10.05
CA ILE A 238 -3.13 22.18 -10.26
C ILE A 238 -3.49 23.44 -11.04
N GLU A 239 -2.86 24.55 -10.68
CA GLU A 239 -3.17 25.87 -11.21
C GLU A 239 -2.05 26.36 -12.11
N ASN A 240 -2.41 26.89 -13.28
CA ASN A 240 -1.48 27.57 -14.16
C ASN A 240 -0.93 28.83 -13.46
N ILE A 241 0.38 28.99 -13.50
CA ILE A 241 1.08 30.08 -12.80
C ILE A 241 0.74 31.47 -13.36
N GLN A 242 0.37 31.57 -14.64
CA GLN A 242 0.15 32.84 -15.33
C GLN A 242 -1.24 33.42 -15.09
N ASN A 243 -2.28 32.58 -15.09
CA ASN A 243 -3.67 33.02 -15.07
C ASN A 243 -4.49 32.44 -13.89
N ASN A 244 -3.88 31.59 -13.04
CA ASN A 244 -4.55 30.87 -11.95
C ASN A 244 -5.68 29.93 -12.41
N GLU A 245 -5.79 29.65 -13.71
CA GLU A 245 -6.76 28.69 -14.22
C GLU A 245 -6.38 27.29 -13.76
N LYS A 246 -7.36 26.55 -13.25
CA LYS A 246 -7.17 25.16 -12.86
C LYS A 246 -7.12 24.25 -14.08
N LEU A 247 -6.33 23.17 -14.01
CA LEU A 247 -6.29 22.18 -15.08
C LEU A 247 -7.69 21.63 -15.39
N SER A 248 -8.52 21.42 -14.35
CA SER A 248 -9.90 20.97 -14.52
C SER A 248 -10.75 21.91 -15.40
N GLN A 249 -10.57 23.22 -15.23
CA GLN A 249 -11.27 24.27 -15.97
C GLN A 249 -10.76 24.35 -17.41
N ALA A 250 -9.44 24.29 -17.61
CA ALA A 250 -8.85 24.28 -18.94
C ALA A 250 -9.34 23.09 -19.78
N ILE A 251 -9.39 21.88 -19.19
CA ILE A 251 -9.95 20.69 -19.84
C ILE A 251 -11.44 20.86 -20.15
N SER A 252 -12.20 21.51 -19.25
CA SER A 252 -13.61 21.87 -19.45
C SER A 252 -13.79 22.63 -20.76
N VAL A 253 -12.94 23.64 -20.99
CA VAL A 253 -12.94 24.47 -22.20
C VAL A 253 -12.49 23.67 -23.43
N LEU A 254 -11.36 22.95 -23.33
CA LEU A 254 -10.81 22.15 -24.44
C LEU A 254 -11.78 21.08 -24.96
N SER A 255 -12.58 20.52 -24.06
CA SER A 255 -13.49 19.41 -24.37
C SER A 255 -14.93 19.87 -24.60
N ASN A 256 -15.22 21.16 -24.42
CA ASN A 256 -16.58 21.71 -24.42
C ASN A 256 -17.54 20.94 -23.47
N LEU A 257 -17.06 20.64 -22.27
CA LEU A 257 -17.82 19.97 -21.21
C LEU A 257 -17.85 20.83 -19.96
N LYS A 258 -18.86 20.64 -19.10
CA LYS A 258 -18.95 21.28 -17.78
C LYS A 258 -18.21 20.42 -16.75
N PHE A 259 -17.19 21.00 -16.10
CA PHE A 259 -16.56 20.40 -14.94
C PHE A 259 -17.50 20.39 -13.71
N ILE A 260 -17.51 19.27 -13.01
CA ILE A 260 -18.26 19.03 -11.78
C ILE A 260 -17.30 18.53 -10.71
N SER A 261 -17.03 19.35 -9.69
CA SER A 261 -16.17 18.97 -8.56
C SER A 261 -16.76 17.78 -7.77
N SER A 262 -15.89 16.93 -7.22
CA SER A 262 -16.26 15.82 -6.32
C SER A 262 -17.00 16.27 -5.06
N ASN A 263 -16.82 17.53 -4.66
CA ASN A 263 -17.49 18.11 -3.50
C ASN A 263 -18.85 18.76 -3.84
N SER A 264 -19.24 18.76 -5.12
CA SER A 264 -20.52 19.32 -5.57
C SER A 264 -21.67 18.36 -5.32
N GLN A 265 -22.84 18.89 -4.97
CA GLN A 265 -24.09 18.12 -4.92
C GLN A 265 -24.46 17.53 -6.29
N GLU A 266 -24.05 18.18 -7.39
CA GLU A 266 -24.27 17.68 -8.75
C GLU A 266 -23.46 16.40 -9.06
N TYR A 267 -22.40 16.10 -8.30
CA TYR A 267 -21.47 15.01 -8.59
C TYR A 267 -22.15 13.64 -8.69
N TYR A 268 -23.14 13.39 -7.81
CA TYR A 268 -23.88 12.14 -7.78
C TYR A 268 -25.19 12.19 -8.60
N LYS A 269 -25.57 13.36 -9.12
CA LYS A 269 -26.80 13.54 -9.92
C LYS A 269 -26.63 12.95 -11.32
N PHE A 270 -25.46 13.15 -11.92
CA PHE A 270 -25.18 12.78 -13.30
C PHE A 270 -24.12 11.69 -13.38
N ARG A 271 -24.15 10.92 -14.46
CA ARG A 271 -22.97 10.18 -14.88
C ARG A 271 -21.94 11.19 -15.41
N LEU A 272 -20.71 11.05 -14.95
CA LEU A 272 -19.61 11.93 -15.34
C LEU A 272 -18.59 11.17 -16.19
N HIS A 273 -18.10 11.87 -17.21
CA HIS A 273 -16.92 11.49 -17.97
C HIS A 273 -15.65 11.77 -17.18
N LYS A 274 -14.66 10.91 -17.29
CA LYS A 274 -13.46 10.93 -16.44
C LYS A 274 -12.16 10.99 -17.24
N ILE A 275 -11.18 11.62 -16.61
CA ILE A 275 -9.77 11.56 -16.98
C ILE A 275 -9.01 11.15 -15.72
N GLU A 276 -8.18 10.14 -15.84
CA GLU A 276 -7.23 9.71 -14.84
C GLU A 276 -5.85 10.20 -15.30
N LEU A 277 -5.19 11.02 -14.47
CA LEU A 277 -3.90 11.61 -14.77
C LEU A 277 -2.98 11.46 -13.55
N THR A 278 -1.81 10.89 -13.78
CA THR A 278 -0.73 10.82 -12.80
C THR A 278 0.57 11.29 -13.42
N GLY A 279 1.47 11.82 -12.59
CA GLY A 279 2.74 12.34 -13.08
C GLY A 279 3.57 13.02 -12.02
N TYR A 280 4.74 13.52 -12.41
CA TYR A 280 5.65 14.23 -11.52
C TYR A 280 5.52 15.74 -11.73
N MET A 281 5.21 16.47 -10.66
CA MET A 281 5.30 17.93 -10.66
C MET A 281 6.66 18.35 -10.14
N ASN A 282 7.47 19.00 -10.98
CA ASN A 282 8.76 19.53 -10.56
C ASN A 282 8.68 20.99 -10.10
N ARG A 283 9.70 21.46 -9.37
CA ARG A 283 9.77 22.83 -8.84
C ARG A 283 9.71 23.93 -9.89
N ASN A 284 10.05 23.62 -11.14
CA ASN A 284 9.95 24.57 -12.26
C ASN A 284 8.53 24.70 -12.81
N GLY A 285 7.57 23.97 -12.25
CA GLY A 285 6.15 23.99 -12.64
C GLY A 285 5.85 23.14 -13.86
N LYS A 286 6.77 22.26 -14.27
CA LYS A 286 6.51 21.30 -15.34
C LYS A 286 5.95 20.01 -14.77
N PHE A 287 4.89 19.52 -15.42
CA PHE A 287 4.23 18.28 -15.09
C PHE A 287 4.65 17.20 -16.09
N GLU A 288 5.43 16.25 -15.64
CA GLU A 288 5.87 15.09 -16.41
C GLU A 288 4.81 14.00 -16.29
N ILE A 289 4.04 13.78 -17.35
CA ILE A 289 2.96 12.79 -17.37
C ILE A 289 3.55 11.38 -17.27
N ASP A 290 3.11 10.63 -16.26
CA ASP A 290 3.43 9.22 -16.07
C ASP A 290 2.35 8.33 -16.70
N SER A 291 1.08 8.62 -16.40
CA SER A 291 -0.05 7.94 -17.03
C SER A 291 -1.21 8.90 -17.28
N ILE A 292 -1.90 8.67 -18.39
CA ILE A 292 -3.14 9.36 -18.73
C ILE A 292 -4.12 8.39 -19.40
N SER A 293 -5.32 8.29 -18.85
CA SER A 293 -6.44 7.52 -19.38
C SER A 293 -7.67 8.41 -19.38
N ALA A 294 -8.42 8.45 -20.48
CA ALA A 294 -9.58 9.32 -20.63
C ALA A 294 -10.71 8.60 -21.36
N ASP A 295 -11.95 8.91 -21.01
CA ASP A 295 -13.10 8.48 -21.80
C ASP A 295 -12.99 8.99 -23.25
N LEU A 296 -13.56 8.23 -24.20
CA LEU A 296 -13.47 8.51 -25.64
C LEU A 296 -13.94 9.90 -26.10
N ILE A 297 -14.70 10.60 -25.25
CA ILE A 297 -15.17 11.97 -25.53
C ILE A 297 -14.05 13.01 -25.47
N PHE A 298 -12.96 12.70 -24.75
CA PHE A 298 -11.83 13.61 -24.59
C PHE A 298 -10.82 13.45 -25.73
N ASP A 299 -10.33 14.58 -26.23
CA ASP A 299 -9.16 14.61 -27.10
C ASP A 299 -7.89 14.56 -26.23
N GLN A 300 -7.42 13.34 -25.96
CA GLN A 300 -6.29 13.09 -25.08
C GLN A 300 -5.02 13.83 -25.54
N GLN A 301 -4.77 13.92 -26.86
CA GLN A 301 -3.58 14.59 -27.37
C GLN A 301 -3.63 16.10 -27.15
N LYS A 302 -4.81 16.74 -27.31
CA LYS A 302 -4.96 18.16 -26.96
C LYS A 302 -4.71 18.43 -25.49
N ILE A 303 -5.16 17.54 -24.60
CA ILE A 303 -4.94 17.67 -23.16
C ILE A 303 -3.45 17.53 -22.83
N ILE A 304 -2.77 16.53 -23.38
CA ILE A 304 -1.31 16.36 -23.23
C ILE A 304 -0.57 17.61 -23.72
N ASN A 305 -0.89 18.08 -24.92
CA ASN A 305 -0.27 19.29 -25.48
C ASN A 305 -0.49 20.52 -24.60
N TYR A 306 -1.67 20.68 -23.98
CA TYR A 306 -1.91 21.76 -23.03
C TYR A 306 -1.00 21.63 -21.80
N ILE A 307 -0.92 20.44 -21.20
CA ILE A 307 -0.09 20.18 -20.02
C ILE A 307 1.39 20.45 -20.30
N ASP A 308 1.93 19.95 -21.41
CA ASP A 308 3.34 20.11 -21.80
C ASP A 308 3.73 21.59 -21.97
N ASN A 309 2.82 22.38 -22.53
CA ASN A 309 3.02 23.81 -22.80
C ASN A 309 2.64 24.72 -21.61
N THR A 310 2.09 24.17 -20.54
CA THR A 310 1.70 24.94 -19.35
C THR A 310 2.81 24.91 -18.30
N THR A 311 2.86 25.94 -17.47
CA THR A 311 3.67 25.97 -16.26
C THR A 311 2.73 26.17 -15.08
N PHE A 312 2.81 25.29 -14.10
CA PHE A 312 1.91 25.25 -12.95
C PHE A 312 2.58 25.82 -11.70
N LYS A 313 1.77 26.22 -10.72
CA LYS A 313 2.23 26.59 -9.38
C LYS A 313 2.84 25.38 -8.67
N THR A 314 3.80 25.64 -7.78
CA THR A 314 4.62 24.62 -7.12
C THR A 314 4.82 24.87 -5.62
N ASP A 315 4.04 25.80 -5.05
CA ASP A 315 4.04 26.15 -3.63
C ASP A 315 3.70 24.96 -2.70
N PHE A 316 3.05 23.94 -3.26
CA PHE A 316 2.76 22.67 -2.58
C PHE A 316 3.91 21.66 -2.57
N ILE A 317 5.08 21.96 -3.17
CA ILE A 317 6.25 21.08 -3.13
C ILE A 317 7.07 21.35 -1.86
N PRO A 318 7.26 20.35 -0.95
CA PRO A 318 8.00 20.52 0.30
C PRO A 318 9.41 21.07 0.11
N ALA A 319 9.80 22.04 0.96
CA ALA A 319 11.14 22.63 0.96
C ALA A 319 12.20 21.54 1.23
N GLY A 320 12.92 21.12 0.18
CA GLY A 320 13.89 20.01 0.24
C GLY A 320 13.74 18.97 -0.88
N LEU A 321 12.60 18.96 -1.57
CA LEU A 321 12.36 18.09 -2.72
C LEU A 321 12.37 18.89 -4.03
N ASP A 322 12.90 18.31 -5.09
CA ASP A 322 12.93 18.90 -6.43
C ASP A 322 11.64 18.65 -7.21
N LYS A 323 10.94 17.55 -6.91
CA LYS A 323 9.63 17.20 -7.46
C LYS A 323 8.81 16.34 -6.49
N ILE A 324 7.53 16.18 -6.80
CA ILE A 324 6.62 15.26 -6.13
C ILE A 324 5.83 14.49 -7.17
N TYR A 325 5.36 13.30 -6.82
CA TYR A 325 4.43 12.55 -7.64
C TYR A 325 3.00 12.94 -7.27
N VAL A 326 2.29 13.47 -8.24
CA VAL A 326 0.91 13.91 -8.08
C VAL A 326 0.00 12.88 -8.69
N ARG A 327 -0.98 12.46 -7.89
CA ARG A 327 -2.14 11.69 -8.34
C ARG A 327 -3.32 12.63 -8.25
N THR A 328 -3.79 13.10 -9.38
CA THR A 328 -4.89 14.06 -9.37
C THR A 328 -6.17 13.36 -9.79
N PHE A 329 -7.25 13.65 -9.06
CA PHE A 329 -8.59 13.53 -9.61
C PHE A 329 -9.45 14.67 -9.07
N PHE A 330 -9.68 15.66 -9.92
CA PHE A 330 -10.74 16.64 -9.74
C PHE A 330 -12.01 16.05 -10.36
N GLY A 331 -13.03 15.77 -9.53
CA GLY A 331 -14.41 15.71 -9.98
C GLY A 331 -14.71 14.86 -11.24
N GLY A 332 -15.34 15.45 -12.25
CA GLY A 332 -15.67 14.79 -13.51
C GLY A 332 -16.39 15.74 -14.44
N TYR A 333 -16.72 15.30 -15.65
CA TYR A 333 -17.27 16.17 -16.69
C TYR A 333 -18.62 15.68 -17.16
N ARG A 334 -19.50 16.62 -17.52
CA ARG A 334 -20.78 16.32 -18.19
C ARG A 334 -21.04 17.31 -19.31
N SER A 335 -22.02 17.01 -20.17
CA SER A 335 -22.53 18.01 -21.10
C SER A 335 -22.95 19.31 -20.38
N PHE A 336 -22.71 20.46 -21.00
CA PHE A 336 -23.25 21.75 -20.52
C PHE A 336 -24.77 21.75 -20.50
N ASP A 337 -25.41 21.10 -21.48
CA ASP A 337 -26.85 20.92 -21.51
C ASP A 337 -27.26 19.85 -20.49
N GLU A 338 -27.98 20.28 -19.47
CA GLU A 338 -28.48 19.42 -18.42
C GLU A 338 -29.39 18.30 -18.95
N LYS A 339 -30.25 18.57 -19.93
CA LYS A 339 -31.15 17.55 -20.51
C LYS A 339 -30.37 16.46 -21.24
N ILE A 340 -29.25 16.81 -21.87
CA ILE A 340 -28.35 15.84 -22.50
C ILE A 340 -27.70 14.99 -21.41
N ALA A 341 -27.16 15.61 -20.37
CA ALA A 341 -26.52 14.90 -19.25
C ALA A 341 -27.50 13.95 -18.52
N GLU A 342 -28.77 14.34 -18.36
CA GLU A 342 -29.81 13.48 -17.79
C GLU A 342 -30.08 12.25 -18.66
N LYS A 343 -30.23 12.46 -19.98
CA LYS A 343 -30.46 11.36 -20.93
C LYS A 343 -29.29 10.38 -20.98
N GLU A 344 -28.05 10.87 -20.99
CA GLU A 344 -26.85 10.03 -20.93
C GLU A 344 -26.80 9.22 -19.64
N THR A 345 -27.13 9.85 -18.52
CA THR A 345 -27.19 9.19 -17.20
C THR A 345 -28.22 8.07 -17.20
N ILE A 346 -29.42 8.31 -17.73
CA ILE A 346 -30.48 7.29 -17.83
C ILE A 346 -30.03 6.13 -18.70
N ARG A 347 -29.50 6.40 -19.90
CA ARG A 347 -29.02 5.37 -20.83
C ARG A 347 -27.95 4.47 -20.21
N ILE A 348 -27.03 5.05 -19.45
CA ILE A 348 -25.97 4.29 -18.78
C ILE A 348 -26.55 3.45 -17.64
N LYS A 349 -27.49 3.99 -16.85
CA LYS A 349 -28.19 3.21 -15.82
C LYS A 349 -28.97 2.03 -16.40
N GLU A 350 -29.66 2.23 -17.52
CA GLU A 350 -30.37 1.16 -18.24
C GLU A 350 -29.40 0.06 -18.69
N LYS A 351 -28.25 0.44 -19.26
CA LYS A 351 -27.20 -0.52 -19.64
C LYS A 351 -26.61 -1.26 -18.45
N GLU A 352 -26.32 -0.56 -17.34
CA GLU A 352 -25.85 -1.16 -16.09
C GLU A 352 -26.89 -2.13 -15.52
N GLU A 353 -28.18 -1.82 -15.63
CA GLU A 353 -29.27 -2.70 -15.21
C GLU A 353 -29.40 -3.95 -16.11
N GLU A 354 -29.26 -3.80 -17.43
CA GLU A 354 -29.22 -4.92 -18.37
C GLU A 354 -28.04 -5.86 -18.09
N GLU A 355 -26.85 -5.29 -17.87
CA GLU A 355 -25.65 -6.06 -17.52
C GLU A 355 -25.81 -6.76 -16.17
N TYR A 356 -26.35 -6.06 -15.17
CA TYR A 356 -26.68 -6.64 -13.87
C TYR A 356 -27.61 -7.85 -14.02
N LYS A 357 -28.72 -7.71 -14.76
CA LYS A 357 -29.68 -8.80 -15.03
C LYS A 357 -28.99 -9.99 -15.70
N LYS A 358 -28.12 -9.75 -16.69
CA LYS A 358 -27.33 -10.81 -17.36
C LYS A 358 -26.45 -11.56 -16.35
N ARG A 359 -25.71 -10.83 -15.52
CA ARG A 359 -24.78 -11.41 -14.52
C ARG A 359 -25.45 -12.29 -13.47
N LEU A 360 -26.75 -12.13 -13.20
CA LEU A 360 -27.47 -12.96 -12.24
C LEU A 360 -27.55 -14.46 -12.61
N THR A 361 -27.20 -14.82 -13.85
CA THR A 361 -27.29 -16.19 -14.35
C THR A 361 -25.95 -16.78 -14.80
N LEU A 362 -24.92 -15.95 -14.93
CA LEU A 362 -23.61 -16.39 -15.41
C LEU A 362 -22.91 -17.29 -14.39
N ASP A 363 -22.26 -18.33 -14.89
CA ASP A 363 -21.39 -19.20 -14.11
C ASP A 363 -19.97 -18.66 -13.97
N LYS A 364 -19.57 -17.74 -14.86
CA LYS A 364 -18.31 -17.02 -14.80
C LYS A 364 -18.48 -15.52 -15.05
N ILE A 365 -17.73 -14.70 -14.31
CA ILE A 365 -17.58 -13.25 -14.53
C ILE A 365 -16.07 -12.98 -14.53
N ASP A 366 -15.56 -12.30 -15.55
CA ASP A 366 -14.14 -11.95 -15.69
C ASP A 366 -13.18 -13.14 -15.47
N ASN A 367 -13.53 -14.30 -16.04
CA ASN A 367 -12.84 -15.59 -15.90
C ASN A 367 -12.88 -16.24 -14.51
N PHE A 368 -13.51 -15.61 -13.51
CA PHE A 368 -13.74 -16.22 -12.21
C PHE A 368 -15.02 -17.04 -12.22
N TYR A 369 -14.95 -18.27 -11.71
CA TYR A 369 -16.14 -19.05 -11.41
C TYR A 369 -16.92 -18.40 -10.27
N ILE A 370 -18.23 -18.28 -10.44
CA ILE A 370 -19.13 -17.67 -9.46
C ILE A 370 -19.87 -18.78 -8.73
N PRO A 371 -19.68 -19.02 -7.43
CA PRO A 371 -20.44 -20.05 -6.72
C PRO A 371 -21.96 -19.81 -6.80
N LYS A 372 -22.77 -20.86 -6.94
CA LYS A 372 -24.23 -20.73 -6.96
C LYS A 372 -24.88 -20.74 -5.57
N ASN A 373 -24.15 -21.20 -4.55
CA ASN A 373 -24.63 -21.34 -3.17
C ASN A 373 -23.46 -21.45 -2.18
N LEU A 374 -23.77 -21.53 -0.89
CA LEU A 374 -22.77 -21.63 0.19
C LEU A 374 -21.91 -22.89 0.13
N TYR A 375 -22.45 -24.02 -0.33
CA TYR A 375 -21.67 -25.24 -0.51
C TYR A 375 -20.55 -25.01 -1.52
N GLU A 376 -20.88 -24.46 -2.69
CA GLU A 376 -19.88 -24.14 -3.71
C GLU A 376 -18.90 -23.09 -3.23
N CYS A 377 -19.34 -22.08 -2.45
CA CYS A 377 -18.42 -21.12 -1.82
C CYS A 377 -17.36 -21.83 -0.99
N ASN A 378 -17.76 -22.77 -0.13
CA ASN A 378 -16.82 -23.51 0.71
C ASN A 378 -15.85 -24.36 -0.12
N THR A 379 -16.34 -25.03 -1.16
CA THR A 379 -15.47 -25.86 -2.02
C THR A 379 -14.51 -25.03 -2.87
N GLU A 380 -14.92 -23.84 -3.31
CA GLU A 380 -14.03 -22.95 -4.08
C GLU A 380 -12.98 -22.30 -3.18
N LEU A 381 -13.35 -21.83 -1.98
CA LEU A 381 -12.39 -21.32 -1.00
C LEU A 381 -11.36 -22.39 -0.60
N ASP A 382 -11.78 -23.64 -0.47
CA ASP A 382 -10.88 -24.76 -0.16
C ASP A 382 -9.87 -25.03 -1.28
N LYS A 383 -10.18 -24.68 -2.53
CA LYS A 383 -9.22 -24.79 -3.65
C LYS A 383 -8.29 -23.58 -3.74
N ILE A 384 -8.80 -22.40 -3.42
CA ILE A 384 -8.11 -21.11 -3.63
C ILE A 384 -7.12 -20.82 -2.49
N LEU A 385 -7.49 -21.12 -1.25
CA LEU A 385 -6.69 -20.79 -0.07
C LEU A 385 -5.57 -21.80 0.15
N ASP A 386 -4.41 -21.31 0.58
CA ASP A 386 -3.29 -22.14 1.03
C ASP A 386 -3.49 -22.67 2.46
N LEU A 387 -2.61 -23.56 2.91
CA LEU A 387 -2.72 -24.19 4.22
C LEU A 387 -2.62 -23.18 5.37
N GLU A 388 -1.72 -22.20 5.28
CA GLU A 388 -1.55 -21.16 6.30
C GLU A 388 -2.83 -20.34 6.48
N SER A 389 -3.42 -19.85 5.38
CA SER A 389 -4.68 -19.11 5.41
C SER A 389 -5.81 -19.94 6.01
N LYS A 390 -5.87 -21.24 5.69
CA LYS A 390 -6.86 -22.16 6.26
C LYS A 390 -6.66 -22.36 7.76
N ASN A 391 -5.42 -22.55 8.22
CA ASN A 391 -5.13 -22.73 9.64
C ASN A 391 -5.48 -21.47 10.43
N MET A 392 -5.13 -20.28 9.93
CA MET A 392 -5.49 -19.00 10.56
C MET A 392 -7.01 -18.83 10.70
N LEU A 393 -7.77 -19.19 9.66
CA LEU A 393 -9.23 -19.15 9.69
C LEU A 393 -9.82 -20.21 10.65
N ALA A 394 -9.20 -21.38 10.75
CA ALA A 394 -9.66 -22.44 11.64
C ALA A 394 -9.42 -22.10 13.13
N GLU A 395 -8.32 -21.42 13.44
CA GLU A 395 -7.95 -20.98 14.80
C GLU A 395 -8.74 -19.76 15.29
N THR A 396 -9.44 -19.06 14.38
CA THR A 396 -10.28 -17.92 14.70
C THR A 396 -11.46 -18.29 15.61
N GLU A 397 -11.62 -17.59 16.74
CA GLU A 397 -12.85 -17.61 17.54
C GLU A 397 -13.94 -16.74 16.89
N GLU A 398 -15.20 -17.20 16.95
CA GLU A 398 -16.35 -16.73 16.15
C GLU A 398 -16.68 -15.22 16.23
N ARG A 399 -16.05 -14.43 17.11
CA ARG A 399 -16.42 -13.01 17.33
C ARG A 399 -15.29 -11.98 17.28
N GLU A 400 -14.01 -12.36 17.30
CA GLU A 400 -12.91 -11.37 17.37
C GLU A 400 -12.04 -11.22 16.11
N SER A 401 -12.08 -12.15 15.14
CA SER A 401 -11.19 -12.07 13.95
C SER A 401 -11.86 -11.69 12.61
N ILE A 402 -13.19 -11.64 12.52
CA ILE A 402 -13.88 -11.33 11.25
C ILE A 402 -13.52 -9.90 10.76
N GLN A 403 -13.23 -8.98 11.67
CA GLN A 403 -12.77 -7.63 11.33
C GLN A 403 -11.33 -7.56 10.80
N HIS A 404 -10.50 -8.61 10.92
CA HIS A 404 -9.07 -8.54 10.60
C HIS A 404 -8.67 -9.17 9.25
N HIS A 405 -9.55 -9.90 8.57
CA HIS A 405 -9.24 -10.53 7.27
C HIS A 405 -9.52 -9.63 6.07
N PHE A 406 -9.05 -8.37 6.11
CA PHE A 406 -9.34 -7.33 5.11
C PHE A 406 -9.01 -7.71 3.65
N GLY A 407 -8.18 -8.73 3.41
CA GLY A 407 -7.94 -9.27 2.06
C GLY A 407 -9.04 -10.19 1.54
N LEU A 408 -9.46 -11.21 2.32
CA LEU A 408 -10.32 -12.27 1.83
C LEU A 408 -11.75 -11.79 1.55
N GLY A 409 -12.33 -11.00 2.46
CA GLY A 409 -13.65 -10.42 2.26
C GLY A 409 -13.70 -9.53 1.02
N MET A 410 -12.69 -8.67 0.84
CA MET A 410 -12.56 -7.85 -0.38
C MET A 410 -12.41 -8.70 -1.64
N TRP A 411 -11.57 -9.74 -1.58
CA TRP A 411 -11.36 -10.66 -2.68
C TRP A 411 -12.68 -11.34 -3.08
N ILE A 412 -13.46 -11.83 -2.12
CA ILE A 412 -14.78 -12.45 -2.38
C ILE A 412 -15.72 -11.43 -3.04
N ARG A 413 -15.81 -10.21 -2.51
CA ARG A 413 -16.74 -9.19 -3.03
C ARG A 413 -16.42 -8.79 -4.47
N ASN A 414 -15.13 -8.65 -4.79
CA ASN A 414 -14.67 -8.24 -6.10
C ASN A 414 -14.77 -9.37 -7.13
N ASN A 415 -14.27 -10.57 -6.80
CA ASN A 415 -14.17 -11.67 -7.76
C ASN A 415 -15.47 -12.48 -7.92
N TRP A 416 -16.35 -12.49 -6.92
CA TRP A 416 -17.65 -13.18 -7.02
C TRP A 416 -18.82 -12.24 -7.33
N GLY A 417 -18.52 -11.01 -7.74
CA GLY A 417 -19.48 -10.05 -8.30
C GLY A 417 -20.54 -9.57 -7.31
N LEU A 418 -20.20 -9.41 -6.02
CA LEU A 418 -21.18 -9.01 -5.00
C LEU A 418 -21.59 -7.53 -5.09
N HIS A 419 -20.84 -6.70 -5.82
CA HIS A 419 -21.18 -5.30 -6.09
C HIS A 419 -21.94 -5.11 -7.41
N GLY A 420 -21.52 -5.79 -8.47
CA GLY A 420 -22.01 -5.60 -9.84
C GLY A 420 -23.10 -6.58 -10.29
N GLY A 421 -23.58 -7.44 -9.39
CA GLY A 421 -24.52 -8.52 -9.70
C GLY A 421 -23.84 -9.84 -9.99
N SER A 422 -24.40 -10.93 -9.46
CA SER A 422 -23.94 -12.30 -9.74
C SER A 422 -25.02 -13.32 -9.35
N ARG A 423 -24.90 -14.56 -9.83
CA ARG A 423 -25.80 -15.65 -9.37
C ARG A 423 -25.67 -15.93 -7.87
N LEU A 424 -24.51 -15.67 -7.29
CA LEU A 424 -24.29 -15.76 -5.85
C LEU A 424 -25.03 -14.65 -5.11
N LEU A 425 -24.93 -13.41 -5.58
CA LEU A 425 -25.68 -12.28 -5.01
C LEU A 425 -27.18 -12.57 -5.06
N LYS A 426 -27.68 -13.08 -6.19
CA LYS A 426 -29.07 -13.52 -6.33
C LYS A 426 -29.44 -14.59 -5.29
N TYR A 427 -28.60 -15.59 -5.09
CA TYR A 427 -28.81 -16.64 -4.09
C TYR A 427 -29.07 -16.07 -2.67
N PHE A 428 -28.33 -15.04 -2.26
CA PHE A 428 -28.53 -14.37 -0.96
C PHE A 428 -29.75 -13.46 -0.95
N HIS A 429 -29.96 -12.66 -2.00
CA HIS A 429 -31.12 -11.79 -2.13
C HIS A 429 -32.45 -12.56 -2.07
N ASP A 430 -32.51 -13.70 -2.75
CA ASP A 430 -33.69 -14.58 -2.78
C ASP A 430 -34.03 -15.15 -1.38
N ARG A 431 -33.08 -15.17 -0.44
CA ARG A 431 -33.25 -15.65 0.95
C ARG A 431 -33.38 -14.53 1.99
N SER A 432 -33.28 -13.27 1.57
CA SER A 432 -33.46 -12.12 2.47
C SER A 432 -34.91 -12.03 2.94
N THR A 433 -35.16 -11.80 4.23
CA THR A 433 -36.51 -11.60 4.82
C THR A 433 -36.73 -10.15 5.29
N LYS A 434 -37.94 -9.81 5.77
CA LYS A 434 -38.19 -8.50 6.40
C LYS A 434 -37.33 -8.26 7.64
N LYS A 435 -36.91 -9.33 8.34
CA LYS A 435 -36.10 -9.29 9.58
C LYS A 435 -34.60 -9.44 9.35
N LYS A 436 -34.17 -10.04 8.22
CA LYS A 436 -32.76 -10.24 7.86
C LYS A 436 -32.57 -9.88 6.40
N ARG A 437 -31.83 -8.80 6.12
CA ARG A 437 -31.54 -8.33 4.77
C ARG A 437 -30.08 -8.59 4.44
N PHE A 438 -29.82 -9.35 3.38
CA PHE A 438 -28.47 -9.59 2.86
C PHE A 438 -28.20 -8.61 1.73
N ASN A 439 -28.21 -7.32 2.05
CA ASN A 439 -28.18 -6.25 1.05
C ASN A 439 -26.81 -5.60 0.89
N SER A 440 -25.89 -5.80 1.85
CA SER A 440 -24.51 -5.36 1.69
C SER A 440 -23.62 -6.53 1.30
N SER A 441 -22.73 -6.28 0.35
CA SER A 441 -21.70 -7.23 -0.07
C SER A 441 -20.79 -7.64 1.10
N GLU A 442 -20.59 -6.76 2.07
CA GLU A 442 -19.89 -7.03 3.34
C GLU A 442 -20.56 -8.14 4.14
N THR A 443 -21.87 -7.99 4.41
CA THR A 443 -22.64 -8.99 5.16
C THR A 443 -22.59 -10.36 4.46
N ILE A 444 -22.68 -10.36 3.13
CA ILE A 444 -22.63 -11.59 2.34
C ILE A 444 -21.25 -12.24 2.45
N SER A 445 -20.17 -11.47 2.29
CA SER A 445 -18.81 -12.01 2.42
C SER A 445 -18.53 -12.53 3.84
N ASP A 446 -19.02 -11.87 4.87
CA ASP A 446 -18.84 -12.31 6.26
C ASP A 446 -19.53 -13.65 6.50
N ILE A 447 -20.78 -13.80 6.03
CA ILE A 447 -21.51 -15.07 6.11
C ILE A 447 -20.73 -16.18 5.38
N ILE A 448 -20.21 -15.90 4.18
CA ILE A 448 -19.41 -16.88 3.43
C ILE A 448 -18.20 -17.32 4.26
N ILE A 449 -17.46 -16.37 4.83
CA ILE A 449 -16.27 -16.65 5.65
C ILE A 449 -16.65 -17.45 6.90
N GLU A 450 -17.72 -17.07 7.61
CA GLU A 450 -18.22 -17.82 8.78
C GLU A 450 -18.58 -19.27 8.44
N GLN A 451 -19.27 -19.49 7.31
CA GLN A 451 -19.62 -20.84 6.87
C GLN A 451 -18.38 -21.65 6.49
N TYR A 452 -17.38 -21.01 5.91
CA TYR A 452 -16.12 -21.66 5.58
C TYR A 452 -15.27 -21.99 6.82
N ILE A 453 -15.25 -21.14 7.84
CA ILE A 453 -14.63 -21.44 9.15
C ILE A 453 -15.27 -22.68 9.77
N LYS A 454 -16.61 -22.77 9.76
CA LYS A 454 -17.35 -23.96 10.24
C LYS A 454 -16.99 -25.21 9.43
N TRP A 455 -16.85 -25.06 8.12
CA TRP A 455 -16.41 -26.12 7.22
C TRP A 455 -14.99 -26.61 7.54
N LEU A 456 -14.06 -25.71 7.83
CA LEU A 456 -12.68 -26.04 8.24
C LEU A 456 -12.65 -26.76 9.59
N LYS A 457 -13.49 -26.34 10.54
CA LYS A 457 -13.67 -26.98 11.86
C LYS A 457 -14.41 -28.34 11.80
N GLY A 458 -14.78 -28.80 10.61
CA GLY A 458 -15.36 -30.12 10.38
C GLY A 458 -16.88 -30.17 10.21
N ASP A 459 -17.62 -29.07 10.43
CA ASP A 459 -19.07 -29.03 10.16
C ASP A 459 -19.35 -28.83 8.65
N LYS A 460 -19.23 -29.91 7.87
CA LYS A 460 -19.49 -29.91 6.43
C LYS A 460 -20.96 -29.68 6.06
N THR A 461 -21.86 -29.66 7.04
CA THR A 461 -23.31 -29.47 6.87
C THR A 461 -23.82 -28.10 7.36
N ALA A 462 -22.93 -27.25 7.86
CA ALA A 462 -23.29 -25.94 8.41
C ALA A 462 -24.11 -25.09 7.43
N TRP A 463 -23.75 -25.12 6.14
CA TRP A 463 -24.44 -24.39 5.09
C TRP A 463 -25.90 -24.85 4.91
N GLU A 464 -26.20 -26.14 5.08
CA GLU A 464 -27.58 -26.66 5.01
C GLU A 464 -28.44 -26.13 6.15
N LYS A 465 -27.85 -26.08 7.36
CA LYS A 465 -28.52 -25.50 8.54
C LYS A 465 -28.81 -24.03 8.29
N TRP A 466 -27.86 -23.29 7.70
CA TRP A 466 -28.04 -21.89 7.32
C TRP A 466 -29.17 -21.73 6.29
N GLU A 467 -29.24 -22.58 5.26
CA GLU A 467 -30.31 -22.53 4.25
C GLU A 467 -31.68 -22.82 4.84
N LYS A 468 -31.79 -23.78 5.76
CA LYS A 468 -33.06 -24.08 6.47
C LYS A 468 -33.53 -22.89 7.31
N GLN A 469 -32.60 -22.17 7.92
CA GLN A 469 -32.90 -20.96 8.70
C GLN A 469 -33.21 -19.73 7.83
N ASN A 470 -32.78 -19.73 6.56
CA ASN A 470 -32.96 -18.64 5.61
C ASN A 470 -33.56 -19.18 4.30
N PRO A 471 -34.83 -19.62 4.31
CA PRO A 471 -35.46 -20.22 3.14
C PRO A 471 -35.67 -19.18 2.03
N VAL A 472 -35.69 -19.66 0.77
CA VAL A 472 -36.00 -18.84 -0.39
C VAL A 472 -37.39 -18.23 -0.25
N LYS A 473 -37.52 -16.93 -0.50
CA LYS A 473 -38.81 -16.26 -0.68
C LYS A 473 -39.57 -16.94 -1.81
N ARG A 474 -40.63 -17.67 -1.48
CA ARG A 474 -41.68 -17.97 -2.46
C ARG A 474 -42.35 -16.63 -2.79
N ASN A 475 -42.06 -16.07 -3.96
CA ASN A 475 -42.97 -15.09 -4.54
C ASN A 475 -44.33 -15.78 -4.63
N LYS A 476 -45.34 -15.26 -3.92
CA LYS A 476 -46.73 -15.61 -4.23
C LYS A 476 -46.91 -15.22 -5.69
N SER A 477 -47.05 -16.22 -6.54
CA SER A 477 -47.36 -16.07 -7.96
C SER A 477 -48.73 -15.42 -8.10
N GLN A 478 -48.75 -14.34 -8.89
CA GLN A 478 -49.89 -13.60 -9.44
C GLN A 478 -50.67 -12.70 -8.47
#